data_AF-A0A395I273-F1
#
_entry.id   AF-A0A395I273-F1
#
_cell.length_a   1.000
_cell.length_b   1.000
_cell.length_c   1.000
_cell.angle_alpha   90.00
_cell.angle_beta   90.00
_cell.angle_gamma   90.00
#
_symmetry.space_group_name_H-M   'P 1'
#
loop_
_entity.id
_entity.type
_entity.pdbx_description
1 polymer ?
#
loop_
_entity_poly.entity_id
_entity_poly.type
_entity_poly.pdbx_seq_one_letter_code
_entity_poly.pdbx_strand_id
1 'polypeptide(L)'
;MPFWSRFKTVFKPDFEEQKCKRKYNSAREKYRPSGHMTAGFSNWLESYNRDAPLGILLLQRLHRLQLLRQPDPAKLRQQSGVDDKITFAKVTGDIPPPLYSEPNQAFANLEAEMSQLRSAYWQHQLRMQDLYAQSSQVKDSSYNDIKLFLLGHEYKNHDGYSYAFVDSAQQCANAGGCCGRSCRCCWKALYANEEKEDKPSPVYGHCTVECACCIQERGCYMPDLRLPATEIQPSFG
;
A
#
# COMPACT_ATOMS: atom_id res chain seq x y z
N MET A 1 15.74 32.55 10.61
CA MET A 1 15.90 32.23 12.04
C MET A 1 15.78 30.72 12.20
N PRO A 2 16.79 30.00 12.72
CA PRO A 2 16.75 28.54 12.76
C PRO A 2 15.97 28.07 14.00
N PHE A 3 14.82 27.44 13.77
CA PHE A 3 13.99 26.80 14.80
C PHE A 3 14.46 25.35 15.01
N TRP A 4 15.68 25.17 15.50
CA TRP A 4 16.20 23.85 15.91
C TRP A 4 16.76 23.95 17.33
N SER A 5 15.88 23.99 18.33
CA SER A 5 16.24 23.68 19.72
C SER A 5 15.00 23.45 20.57
N ARG A 6 14.51 22.21 20.61
CA ARG A 6 13.94 21.56 21.82
C ARG A 6 13.47 20.13 21.56
N PHE A 7 14.39 19.18 21.39
CA PHE A 7 14.10 17.78 21.72
C PHE A 7 15.39 17.10 22.20
N LYS A 8 15.74 17.32 23.48
CA LYS A 8 16.49 16.34 24.27
C LYS A 8 15.50 15.65 25.21
N THR A 9 14.53 14.95 24.64
CA THR A 9 13.94 13.81 25.35
C THR A 9 14.89 12.65 25.09
N VAL A 10 15.50 12.14 26.15
CA VAL A 10 16.22 10.86 26.12
C VAL A 10 15.19 9.81 25.69
N PHE A 11 15.17 9.50 24.40
CA PHE A 11 14.36 8.43 23.84
C PHE A 11 14.91 7.14 24.46
N LYS A 12 14.30 6.67 25.55
CA LYS A 12 14.51 5.28 25.96
C LYS A 12 14.05 4.46 24.76
N PRO A 13 14.92 3.66 24.14
CA PRO A 13 14.49 2.88 22.99
C PRO A 13 13.42 1.94 23.51
N ASP A 14 12.27 1.91 22.83
CA ASP A 14 11.15 1.04 23.17
C ASP A 14 11.69 -0.39 23.35
N PHE A 15 11.43 -0.97 24.53
CA PHE A 15 11.96 -2.28 24.91
C PHE A 15 11.52 -3.36 23.92
N GLU A 16 10.29 -3.28 23.42
CA GLU A 16 9.77 -4.23 22.45
C GLU A 16 10.41 -4.02 21.07
N GLU A 17 10.65 -2.78 20.64
CA GLU A 17 11.39 -2.50 19.40
C GLU A 17 12.83 -3.04 19.47
N GLN A 18 13.52 -2.84 20.60
CA GLN A 18 14.87 -3.41 20.78
C GLN A 18 14.88 -4.93 20.70
N LYS A 19 13.82 -5.58 21.16
CA LYS A 19 13.68 -7.04 21.11
C LYS A 19 13.43 -7.51 19.68
N CYS A 20 12.55 -6.84 18.94
CA CYS A 20 12.33 -7.09 17.50
C CYS A 20 13.64 -6.92 16.72
N LYS A 21 14.37 -5.83 16.97
CA LYS A 21 15.62 -5.52 16.27
C LYS A 21 16.74 -6.50 16.60
N ARG A 22 16.83 -6.95 17.86
CA ARG A 22 17.76 -8.01 18.27
C ARG A 22 17.48 -9.33 17.55
N LYS A 23 16.20 -9.72 17.41
CA LYS A 23 15.82 -10.92 16.65
C LYS A 23 16.20 -10.80 15.18
N TYR A 24 15.89 -9.66 14.55
CA TYR A 24 16.26 -9.39 13.15
C TYR A 24 17.78 -9.43 12.93
N ASN A 25 18.55 -8.72 13.76
CA ASN A 25 20.01 -8.71 13.64
C ASN A 25 20.63 -10.09 13.90
N SER A 26 20.10 -10.85 14.87
CA SER A 26 20.53 -12.22 15.13
C SER A 26 20.24 -13.14 13.93
N ALA A 27 19.12 -12.96 13.23
CA ALA A 27 18.82 -13.70 12.02
C ALA A 27 19.76 -13.32 10.87
N ARG A 28 20.05 -12.03 10.67
CA ARG A 28 20.98 -11.55 9.64
C ARG A 28 22.39 -12.08 9.79
N GLU A 29 22.92 -12.13 11.02
CA GLU A 29 24.28 -12.61 11.27
C GLU A 29 24.47 -14.07 10.84
N LYS A 30 23.40 -14.88 10.84
CA LYS A 30 23.45 -16.28 10.37
C LYS A 30 23.71 -16.40 8.86
N TYR A 31 23.29 -15.40 8.08
CA TYR A 31 23.42 -15.39 6.61
C TYR A 31 24.46 -14.36 6.15
N ARG A 32 25.51 -14.14 6.96
CA ARG A 32 26.56 -13.14 6.74
C ARG A 32 26.97 -13.11 5.26
N PRO A 33 26.93 -11.93 4.60
CA PRO A 33 27.17 -11.84 3.17
C PRO A 33 28.58 -12.31 2.82
N SER A 34 28.70 -13.00 1.69
CA SER A 34 29.97 -13.56 1.20
C SER A 34 30.99 -12.48 0.77
N GLY A 35 30.60 -11.21 0.78
CA GLY A 35 31.40 -10.07 0.37
C GLY A 35 31.36 -9.78 -1.14
N HIS A 36 30.86 -10.71 -1.96
CA HIS A 36 30.67 -10.52 -3.40
C HIS A 36 29.26 -10.92 -3.83
N MET A 37 28.61 -10.05 -4.62
CA MET A 37 27.27 -10.31 -5.16
C MET A 37 27.33 -11.42 -6.22
N THR A 38 26.63 -12.53 -6.03
CA THR A 38 26.64 -13.62 -7.01
C THR A 38 25.76 -13.31 -8.22
N ALA A 39 26.04 -13.94 -9.37
CA ALA A 39 25.20 -13.81 -10.57
C ALA A 39 23.77 -14.33 -10.32
N GLY A 40 23.62 -15.43 -9.57
CA GLY A 40 22.32 -15.99 -9.21
C GLY A 40 21.47 -15.03 -8.38
N PHE A 41 22.06 -14.40 -7.36
CA PHE A 41 21.35 -13.40 -6.56
C PHE A 41 21.03 -12.15 -7.39
N SER A 42 21.96 -11.70 -8.24
CA SER A 42 21.75 -10.53 -9.10
C SER A 42 20.55 -10.72 -10.03
N ASN A 43 20.45 -11.87 -10.71
CA ASN A 43 19.35 -12.19 -11.62
C ASN A 43 18.01 -12.32 -10.88
N TRP A 44 18.03 -12.94 -9.69
CA TRP A 44 16.84 -13.05 -8.85
C TRP A 44 16.38 -11.68 -8.36
N LEU A 45 17.32 -10.85 -7.88
CA LEU A 45 17.05 -9.50 -7.39
C LEU A 45 16.53 -8.59 -8.49
N GLU A 46 17.04 -8.69 -9.71
CA GLU A 46 16.51 -7.96 -10.87
C GLU A 46 15.05 -8.35 -11.14
N SER A 47 14.74 -9.65 -11.13
CA SER A 47 13.37 -10.12 -11.30
C SER A 47 12.45 -9.64 -10.17
N TYR A 48 12.93 -9.68 -8.93
CA TYR A 48 12.22 -9.14 -7.78
C TYR A 48 11.93 -7.64 -7.93
N ASN A 49 12.96 -6.84 -8.26
CA ASN A 49 12.84 -5.39 -8.37
C ASN A 49 11.99 -4.95 -9.55
N ARG A 50 11.88 -5.78 -10.59
CA ARG A 50 10.95 -5.54 -11.71
C ARG A 50 9.49 -5.72 -11.28
N ASP A 51 9.19 -6.78 -10.54
CA ASP A 51 7.81 -7.19 -10.24
C ASP A 51 7.26 -6.63 -8.92
N ALA A 52 8.05 -6.58 -7.85
CA ALA A 52 7.58 -6.16 -6.52
C ALA A 52 6.96 -4.73 -6.48
N PRO A 53 7.51 -3.72 -7.19
CA PRO A 53 6.89 -2.40 -7.25
C PRO A 53 5.51 -2.39 -7.93
N LEU A 54 5.25 -3.34 -8.84
CA LEU A 54 3.96 -3.44 -9.55
C LEU A 54 2.81 -3.71 -8.58
N GLY A 55 3.03 -4.56 -7.57
CA GLY A 55 2.03 -4.81 -6.53
C GLY A 55 1.61 -3.53 -5.79
N ILE A 56 2.58 -2.68 -5.45
CA ILE A 56 2.31 -1.40 -4.76
C ILE A 56 1.60 -0.42 -5.70
N LEU A 57 1.99 -0.35 -6.97
CA LEU A 57 1.31 0.46 -7.99
C LEU A 57 -0.17 0.08 -8.14
N LEU A 58 -0.45 -1.21 -8.29
CA LEU A 58 -1.81 -1.74 -8.42
C LEU A 58 -2.66 -1.38 -7.20
N LEU A 59 -2.13 -1.58 -6.00
CA LEU A 59 -2.85 -1.29 -4.76
C LEU A 59 -3.04 0.22 -4.52
N GLN A 60 -2.06 1.05 -4.86
CA GLN A 60 -2.20 2.50 -4.72
C GLN A 60 -3.24 3.07 -5.70
N ARG A 61 -3.30 2.56 -6.93
CA ARG A 61 -4.36 2.93 -7.88
C ARG A 61 -5.72 2.44 -7.42
N LEU A 62 -5.81 1.19 -6.95
CA LEU A 62 -7.05 0.65 -6.38
C LEU A 62 -7.53 1.53 -5.21
N HIS A 63 -6.62 1.91 -4.32
CA HIS A 63 -6.93 2.81 -3.21
C HIS A 63 -7.42 4.18 -3.68
N ARG A 64 -6.78 4.79 -4.69
CA ARG A 64 -7.25 6.04 -5.30
C ARG A 64 -8.68 5.92 -5.82
N LEU A 65 -8.99 4.85 -6.55
CA LEU A 65 -10.36 4.62 -7.07
C LEU A 65 -11.37 4.39 -5.94
N GLN A 66 -10.99 3.69 -4.87
CA GLN A 66 -11.85 3.53 -3.68
C GLN A 66 -12.18 4.87 -3.01
N LEU A 67 -11.24 5.82 -2.97
CA LEU A 67 -11.50 7.16 -2.45
C LEU A 67 -12.51 7.93 -3.33
N LEU A 68 -12.50 7.70 -4.65
CA LEU A 68 -13.50 8.28 -5.57
C LEU A 68 -14.87 7.62 -5.45
N ARG A 69 -14.91 6.33 -5.09
CA ARG A 69 -16.14 5.58 -4.85
C ARG A 69 -16.89 6.09 -3.61
N GLN A 70 -16.17 6.51 -2.58
CA GLN A 70 -16.80 7.00 -1.35
C GLN A 70 -17.50 8.33 -1.62
N PRO A 71 -18.80 8.46 -1.29
CA PRO A 71 -19.47 9.76 -1.38
C PRO A 71 -18.80 10.75 -0.43
N ASP A 72 -18.65 11.99 -0.92
CA ASP A 72 -18.05 13.15 -0.25
C ASP A 72 -18.22 13.14 1.29
N PRO A 73 -17.15 13.22 2.09
CA PRO A 73 -17.23 13.28 3.56
C PRO A 73 -18.08 14.46 4.08
N ALA A 74 -18.35 15.48 3.26
CA ALA A 74 -19.30 16.55 3.60
C ALA A 74 -20.75 16.04 3.72
N LYS A 75 -21.14 14.98 3.00
CA LYS A 75 -22.50 14.40 3.06
C LYS A 75 -22.71 13.45 4.24
N LEU A 76 -21.65 12.86 4.80
CA LEU A 76 -21.73 12.00 5.99
C LEU A 76 -22.01 12.80 7.28
N ARG A 77 -21.55 14.06 7.37
CA ARG A 77 -21.80 14.90 8.55
C ARG A 77 -23.25 15.40 8.69
N GLN A 78 -24.03 15.44 7.61
CA GLN A 78 -25.44 15.87 7.68
C GLN A 78 -26.40 14.76 8.16
N GLN A 79 -25.97 13.50 8.21
CA GLN A 79 -26.81 12.38 8.65
C GLN A 79 -26.63 12.02 10.13
N SER A 80 -25.70 12.66 10.84
CA SER A 80 -25.42 12.37 12.26
C SER A 80 -26.19 13.28 13.24
N GLY A 81 -27.22 13.99 12.76
CA GLY A 81 -27.92 15.02 13.53
C GLY A 81 -29.43 15.03 13.31
N VAL A 82 -30.08 13.87 13.30
CA VAL A 82 -31.53 13.78 13.56
C VAL A 82 -31.79 12.57 14.45
N ASP A 83 -32.39 12.87 15.60
CA ASP A 83 -32.71 11.95 16.70
C ASP A 83 -33.47 10.69 16.29
N ASP A 84 -33.23 9.66 17.10
CA ASP A 84 -33.97 8.41 17.22
C ASP A 84 -35.49 8.58 17.14
N LYS A 85 -36.07 8.26 15.97
CA LYS A 85 -37.38 7.59 15.82
C LYS A 85 -37.65 7.30 14.34
N ILE A 86 -37.37 6.07 13.91
CA ILE A 86 -37.86 5.53 12.65
C ILE A 86 -39.39 5.51 12.75
N THR A 87 -40.03 6.51 12.15
CA THR A 87 -41.48 6.49 11.90
C THR A 87 -41.65 5.97 10.48
N PHE A 88 -42.05 4.72 10.33
CA PHE A 88 -42.44 4.15 9.05
C PHE A 88 -43.65 4.95 8.52
N ALA A 89 -43.41 5.91 7.64
CA ALA A 89 -44.47 6.64 6.97
C ALA A 89 -45.17 5.68 5.99
N LYS A 90 -46.48 5.50 6.18
CA LYS A 90 -47.38 4.84 5.21
C LYS A 90 -47.24 5.53 3.85
N VAL A 91 -46.83 4.77 2.85
CA VAL A 91 -46.85 5.20 1.44
C VAL A 91 -48.31 5.34 1.00
N THR A 92 -48.77 6.58 0.79
CA THR A 92 -50.02 6.86 0.08
C THR A 92 -49.76 6.88 -1.43
N GLY A 93 -50.64 6.23 -2.20
CA GLY A 93 -50.43 5.76 -3.57
C GLY A 93 -50.33 6.80 -4.70
N ASP A 94 -49.95 8.05 -4.41
CA ASP A 94 -49.87 9.13 -5.41
C ASP A 94 -48.44 9.63 -5.70
N ILE A 95 -47.41 8.96 -5.16
CA ILE A 95 -46.00 9.27 -5.47
C ILE A 95 -45.56 8.36 -6.62
N PRO A 96 -45.27 8.89 -7.84
CA PRO A 96 -44.71 8.06 -8.89
C PRO A 96 -43.41 7.43 -8.37
N PRO A 97 -43.17 6.13 -8.63
CA PRO A 97 -41.94 5.47 -8.19
C PRO A 97 -40.76 6.32 -8.63
N PRO A 98 -39.76 6.57 -7.76
CA PRO A 98 -38.58 7.32 -8.14
C PRO A 98 -38.05 6.72 -9.43
N LEU A 99 -37.96 7.55 -10.48
CA LEU A 99 -37.36 7.16 -11.75
C LEU A 99 -36.06 6.45 -11.41
N TYR A 100 -36.01 5.14 -11.68
CA TYR A 100 -34.80 4.35 -11.53
C TYR A 100 -33.75 5.04 -12.38
N SER A 101 -32.88 5.82 -11.72
CA SER A 101 -31.75 6.42 -12.39
C SER A 101 -30.87 5.26 -12.78
N GLU A 102 -30.67 5.08 -14.09
CA GLU A 102 -29.67 4.18 -14.65
C GLU A 102 -28.41 4.24 -13.77
N PRO A 103 -27.80 3.09 -13.39
CA PRO A 103 -26.59 3.09 -12.58
C PRO A 103 -25.59 4.04 -13.24
N ASN A 104 -25.20 5.10 -12.51
CA ASN A 104 -24.33 6.14 -13.02
C ASN A 104 -23.13 5.48 -13.75
N GLN A 105 -23.02 5.67 -15.07
CA GLN A 105 -22.01 5.03 -15.92
C GLN A 105 -20.59 5.23 -15.36
N ALA A 106 -20.34 6.34 -14.67
CA ALA A 106 -19.08 6.61 -13.97
C ALA A 106 -18.78 5.59 -12.85
N PHE A 107 -19.80 5.13 -12.13
CA PHE A 107 -19.68 4.09 -11.11
C PHE A 107 -19.41 2.72 -11.74
N ALA A 108 -20.10 2.39 -12.83
CA ALA A 108 -19.88 1.13 -13.57
C ALA A 108 -18.44 1.04 -14.12
N ASN A 109 -17.93 2.13 -14.71
CA ASN A 109 -16.55 2.19 -15.22
C ASN A 109 -15.52 2.09 -14.08
N LEU A 110 -15.79 2.72 -12.93
CA LEU A 110 -14.93 2.67 -11.75
C LEU A 110 -14.86 1.26 -11.16
N GLU A 111 -16.00 0.57 -11.01
CA GLU A 111 -16.03 -0.82 -10.55
C GLU A 111 -15.32 -1.77 -11.53
N ALA A 112 -15.50 -1.58 -12.84
CA ALA A 112 -14.82 -2.37 -13.86
C ALA A 112 -13.29 -2.22 -13.75
N GLU A 113 -12.79 -0.99 -13.61
CA GLU A 113 -11.36 -0.73 -13.44
C GLU A 113 -10.84 -1.32 -12.12
N MET A 114 -11.56 -1.15 -11.02
CA MET A 114 -11.19 -1.74 -9.72
C MET A 114 -11.14 -3.28 -9.78
N SER A 115 -12.10 -3.91 -10.46
CA SER A 115 -12.13 -5.36 -10.69
C SER A 115 -10.93 -5.84 -11.52
N GLN A 116 -10.55 -5.09 -12.55
CA GLN A 116 -9.36 -5.36 -13.36
C GLN A 116 -8.08 -5.26 -12.52
N LEU A 117 -7.96 -4.24 -11.67
CA LEU A 117 -6.79 -4.05 -10.79
C LEU A 117 -6.68 -5.17 -9.75
N ARG A 118 -7.79 -5.62 -9.15
CA ARG A 118 -7.80 -6.78 -8.24
C ARG A 118 -7.34 -8.05 -8.94
N SER A 119 -7.84 -8.29 -10.16
CA SER A 119 -7.43 -9.42 -11.00
C SER A 119 -5.94 -9.37 -11.34
N ALA A 120 -5.43 -8.20 -11.75
CA ALA A 120 -4.01 -7.99 -12.03
C ALA A 120 -3.13 -8.16 -10.78
N TYR A 121 -3.61 -7.71 -9.61
CA TYR A 121 -2.92 -7.91 -8.34
C TYR A 121 -2.85 -9.38 -7.95
N TRP A 122 -3.93 -10.15 -8.16
CA TRP A 122 -3.92 -11.59 -7.94
C TRP A 122 -2.89 -12.30 -8.83
N GLN A 123 -2.86 -11.98 -10.13
CA GLN A 123 -1.84 -12.52 -11.05
C GLN A 123 -0.42 -12.13 -10.64
N HIS A 124 -0.23 -10.90 -10.16
CA HIS A 124 1.04 -10.47 -9.58
C HIS A 124 1.42 -11.31 -8.34
N GLN A 125 0.47 -11.61 -7.43
CA GLN A 125 0.76 -12.45 -6.27
C GLN A 125 1.21 -13.86 -6.66
N LEU A 126 0.60 -14.46 -7.69
CA LEU A 126 1.04 -15.75 -8.22
C LEU A 126 2.47 -15.69 -8.75
N ARG A 127 2.82 -14.64 -9.53
CA ARG A 127 4.20 -14.44 -10.02
C ARG A 127 5.20 -14.27 -8.88
N MET A 128 4.85 -13.49 -7.86
CA MET A 128 5.72 -13.31 -6.69
C MET A 128 5.91 -14.62 -5.93
N GLN A 129 4.85 -15.42 -5.78
CA GLN A 129 4.93 -16.74 -5.16
C GLN A 129 5.90 -17.67 -5.92
N ASP A 130 5.81 -17.70 -7.26
CA ASP A 130 6.72 -18.47 -8.08
C ASP A 130 8.18 -18.00 -7.93
N LEU A 131 8.41 -16.68 -7.90
CA LEU A 131 9.74 -16.11 -7.68
C LEU A 131 10.32 -16.49 -6.31
N TYR A 132 9.49 -16.49 -5.26
CA TYR A 132 9.90 -16.97 -3.94
C TYR A 132 10.16 -18.49 -3.94
N ALA A 133 9.37 -19.28 -4.64
CA ALA A 133 9.60 -20.73 -4.75
C ALA A 133 10.93 -21.04 -5.46
N GLN A 134 11.23 -20.31 -6.53
CA GLN A 134 12.50 -20.42 -7.26
C GLN A 134 13.71 -20.09 -6.37
N SER A 135 13.58 -19.15 -5.42
CA SER A 135 14.67 -18.83 -4.49
C SER A 135 15.14 -20.02 -3.67
N SER A 136 14.26 -20.97 -3.37
CA SER A 136 14.59 -22.18 -2.61
C SER A 136 15.37 -23.23 -3.40
N GLN A 137 15.38 -23.10 -4.73
CA GLN A 137 16.04 -24.02 -5.66
C GLN A 137 17.49 -23.62 -5.96
N VAL A 138 17.90 -22.42 -5.55
CA VAL A 138 19.27 -21.93 -5.71
C VAL A 138 20.15 -22.61 -4.66
N LYS A 139 21.17 -23.37 -5.09
CA LYS A 139 22.00 -24.25 -4.23
C LYS A 139 23.39 -23.71 -3.92
N ASP A 140 23.73 -22.51 -4.41
CA ASP A 140 25.04 -21.89 -4.24
C ASP A 140 24.99 -20.74 -3.21
N SER A 141 26.09 -19.98 -3.08
CA SER A 141 26.19 -18.83 -2.16
C SER A 141 25.11 -17.77 -2.39
N SER A 142 24.48 -17.72 -3.57
CA SER A 142 23.35 -16.84 -3.86
C SER A 142 22.16 -17.11 -2.93
N TYR A 143 21.98 -18.34 -2.45
CA TYR A 143 20.89 -18.67 -1.52
C TYR A 143 20.98 -17.84 -0.24
N ASN A 144 22.19 -17.68 0.31
CA ASN A 144 22.38 -16.89 1.53
C ASN A 144 22.10 -15.40 1.28
N ASP A 145 22.50 -14.87 0.13
CA ASP A 145 22.23 -13.48 -0.24
C ASP A 145 20.72 -13.24 -0.45
N ILE A 146 20.02 -14.16 -1.12
CA ILE A 146 18.56 -14.11 -1.26
C ILE A 146 17.89 -14.21 0.12
N LYS A 147 18.33 -15.12 1.00
CA LYS A 147 17.79 -15.24 2.35
C LYS A 147 18.02 -13.99 3.17
N LEU A 148 19.23 -13.41 3.12
CA LEU A 148 19.54 -12.16 3.79
C LEU A 148 18.63 -11.02 3.32
N PHE A 149 18.36 -10.94 2.01
CA PHE A 149 17.40 -9.98 1.45
C PHE A 149 15.99 -10.21 1.98
N LEU A 150 15.48 -11.44 1.90
CA LEU A 150 14.11 -11.80 2.34
C LEU A 150 13.87 -11.55 3.83
N LEU A 151 14.89 -11.71 4.69
CA LEU A 151 14.78 -11.42 6.11
C LEU A 151 14.30 -9.98 6.38
N GLY A 152 14.71 -9.01 5.57
CA GLY A 152 14.24 -7.63 5.68
C GLY A 152 12.74 -7.48 5.42
N HIS A 153 12.18 -8.33 4.55
CA HIS A 153 10.76 -8.32 4.21
C HIS A 153 9.91 -9.16 5.19
N GLU A 154 10.49 -10.21 5.78
CA GLU A 154 9.81 -11.11 6.71
C GLU A 154 9.76 -10.58 8.15
N TYR A 155 10.88 -10.02 8.66
CA TYR A 155 10.96 -9.55 10.03
C TYR A 155 10.30 -8.19 10.16
N LYS A 156 9.48 -8.07 11.21
CA LYS A 156 8.71 -6.86 11.52
C LYS A 156 9.25 -6.15 12.76
N ASN A 157 9.14 -4.83 12.75
CA ASN A 157 9.36 -3.98 13.91
C ASN A 157 8.18 -4.13 14.90
N HIS A 158 8.24 -3.43 16.04
CA HIS A 158 7.17 -3.49 17.05
C HIS A 158 5.79 -3.11 16.48
N ASP A 159 5.74 -2.15 15.56
CA ASP A 159 4.50 -1.66 14.95
C ASP A 159 3.99 -2.55 13.79
N GLY A 160 4.68 -3.66 13.49
CA GLY A 160 4.27 -4.60 12.46
C GLY A 160 4.73 -4.27 11.04
N TYR A 161 5.60 -3.25 10.86
CA TYR A 161 6.23 -2.92 9.58
C TYR A 161 7.46 -3.77 9.33
N SER A 162 7.67 -4.22 8.09
CA SER A 162 8.92 -4.93 7.76
C SER A 162 10.12 -4.01 7.86
N TYR A 163 11.29 -4.54 8.23
CA TYR A 163 12.52 -3.73 8.27
C TYR A 163 12.88 -3.15 6.89
N ALA A 164 12.64 -3.89 5.81
CA ALA A 164 12.83 -3.39 4.45
C ALA A 164 11.96 -2.15 4.15
N PHE A 165 10.73 -2.11 4.67
CA PHE A 165 9.86 -0.94 4.55
C PHE A 165 10.38 0.24 5.37
N VAL A 166 10.74 0.00 6.64
CA VAL A 166 11.25 1.05 7.54
C VAL A 166 12.56 1.65 6.99
N ASP A 167 13.49 0.82 6.54
CA ASP A 167 14.81 1.23 6.05
C ASP A 167 14.71 2.06 4.75
N SER A 168 13.70 1.80 3.92
CA SER A 168 13.47 2.55 2.66
C SER A 168 12.64 3.82 2.83
N ALA A 169 12.08 4.08 4.02
CA ALA A 169 11.22 5.25 4.26
C ALA A 169 11.97 6.58 4.06
N GLN A 170 13.25 6.64 4.42
CA GLN A 170 14.08 7.83 4.21
C GLN A 170 14.27 8.15 2.72
N GLN A 171 14.40 7.12 1.87
CA GLN A 171 14.52 7.32 0.42
C GLN A 171 13.23 7.90 -0.16
N CYS A 172 12.08 7.38 0.28
CA CYS A 172 10.78 7.95 -0.08
C CYS A 172 10.66 9.42 0.35
N ALA A 173 11.07 9.75 1.57
CA ALA A 173 11.07 11.13 2.07
C ALA A 173 11.99 12.06 1.26
N ASN A 174 13.21 11.60 0.96
CA ASN A 174 14.19 12.35 0.17
C ASN A 174 13.72 12.59 -1.28
N ALA A 175 12.96 11.65 -1.85
CA ALA A 175 12.31 11.81 -3.15
C ALA A 175 11.05 12.71 -3.12
N GLY A 176 10.77 13.36 -1.98
CA GLY A 176 9.61 14.22 -1.79
C GLY A 176 8.29 13.46 -1.57
N GLY A 177 8.35 12.17 -1.25
CA GLY A 177 7.19 11.32 -1.01
C GLY A 177 6.55 11.50 0.37
N CYS A 178 5.45 10.78 0.62
CA CYS A 178 4.60 10.98 1.79
C CYS A 178 5.25 10.58 3.13
N CYS A 179 6.37 9.84 3.13
CA CYS A 179 7.12 9.56 4.35
C CYS A 179 7.76 10.83 4.97
N GLY A 180 8.06 11.85 4.16
CA GLY A 180 8.57 13.14 4.63
C GLY A 180 7.47 14.15 4.98
N ARG A 181 6.19 13.79 4.80
CA ARG A 181 5.04 14.69 4.95
C ARG A 181 4.18 14.33 6.17
N SER A 182 3.28 15.23 6.53
CA SER A 182 2.31 15.02 7.62
C SER A 182 1.24 13.99 7.29
N CYS A 183 0.90 13.79 6.00
CA CYS A 183 -0.16 12.85 5.59
C CYS A 183 0.16 11.38 5.88
N ARG A 184 1.45 10.99 5.80
CA ARG A 184 1.99 9.65 6.11
C ARG A 184 1.20 8.48 5.51
N CYS A 185 0.63 8.64 4.31
CA CYS A 185 -0.21 7.59 3.72
C CYS A 185 0.55 6.27 3.45
N CYS A 186 1.87 6.30 3.28
CA CYS A 186 2.71 5.09 3.12
C CYS A 186 2.67 4.16 4.34
N TRP A 187 2.41 4.72 5.52
CA TRP A 187 2.34 3.99 6.79
C TRP A 187 0.95 3.39 7.04
N LYS A 188 -0.03 3.71 6.18
CA LYS A 188 -1.36 3.11 6.18
C LYS A 188 -1.35 1.85 5.34
N ALA A 189 -2.09 0.84 5.79
CA ALA A 189 -2.20 -0.41 5.06
C ALA A 189 -2.93 -0.19 3.72
N LEU A 190 -2.34 -0.72 2.65
CA LEU A 190 -2.99 -0.97 1.38
C LEU A 190 -3.65 -2.34 1.47
N TYR A 191 -4.98 -2.39 1.40
CA TYR A 191 -5.73 -3.63 1.50
C TYR A 191 -6.00 -4.20 0.10
N ALA A 192 -5.63 -5.46 -0.09
CA ALA A 192 -5.90 -6.18 -1.34
C ALA A 192 -7.32 -6.78 -1.39
N ASN A 193 -7.85 -7.22 -0.25
CA ASN A 193 -9.14 -7.91 -0.14
C ASN A 193 -9.94 -7.29 1.01
N GLU A 194 -10.83 -6.35 0.69
CA GLU A 194 -11.74 -5.73 1.66
C GLU A 194 -12.84 -6.69 2.15
N GLU A 195 -13.11 -7.76 1.39
CA GLU A 195 -14.22 -8.69 1.62
C GLU A 195 -13.92 -9.79 2.66
N LYS A 196 -12.66 -10.00 3.03
CA LYS A 196 -12.29 -11.02 4.03
C LYS A 196 -11.97 -10.36 5.36
N GLU A 197 -12.99 -10.21 6.19
CA GLU A 197 -12.88 -9.63 7.54
C GLU A 197 -11.91 -10.39 8.44
N ASP A 198 -11.78 -11.71 8.27
CA ASP A 198 -11.10 -12.53 9.28
C ASP A 198 -9.58 -12.41 9.30
N LYS A 199 -8.89 -12.13 8.18
CA LYS A 199 -7.41 -12.03 8.12
C LYS A 199 -6.88 -11.18 6.95
N PRO A 200 -7.17 -9.87 6.87
CA PRO A 200 -6.45 -9.02 5.93
C PRO A 200 -4.97 -9.01 6.33
N SER A 201 -4.08 -9.50 5.45
CA SER A 201 -2.64 -9.28 5.60
C SER A 201 -2.34 -7.89 5.05
N PRO A 202 -2.08 -6.87 5.90
CA PRO A 202 -1.85 -5.51 5.43
C PRO A 202 -0.60 -5.47 4.57
N VAL A 203 -0.70 -4.82 3.41
CA VAL A 203 0.44 -4.55 2.54
C VAL A 203 0.83 -3.09 2.74
N TYR A 204 2.12 -2.83 2.96
CA TYR A 204 2.64 -1.47 3.08
C TYR A 204 3.53 -1.16 1.89
N GLY A 205 3.51 0.09 1.44
CA GLY A 205 4.29 0.52 0.29
C GLY A 205 4.57 2.02 0.28
N HIS A 206 5.79 2.37 -0.12
CA HIS A 206 6.18 3.76 -0.34
C HIS A 206 5.49 4.34 -1.57
N CYS A 207 5.47 5.67 -1.68
CA CYS A 207 4.79 6.35 -2.77
C CYS A 207 5.30 5.90 -4.15
N THR A 208 4.35 5.64 -5.04
CA THR A 208 4.57 5.52 -6.47
C THR A 208 3.89 6.70 -7.19
N VAL A 209 3.88 6.68 -8.52
CA VAL A 209 3.11 7.65 -9.33
C VAL A 209 1.60 7.51 -9.15
N GLU A 210 1.13 6.38 -8.61
CA GLU A 210 -0.29 6.08 -8.35
C GLU A 210 -0.77 6.51 -6.95
N CYS A 211 0.12 7.05 -6.12
CA CYS A 211 -0.25 7.52 -4.79
C CYS A 211 -1.16 8.76 -4.88
N ALA A 212 -2.41 8.64 -4.44
CA ALA A 212 -3.40 9.73 -4.47
C ALA A 212 -2.89 11.04 -3.84
N CYS A 213 -2.23 10.98 -2.67
CA CYS A 213 -1.67 12.16 -2.03
C CYS A 213 -0.54 12.81 -2.85
N CYS A 214 0.32 12.01 -3.50
CA CYS A 214 1.39 12.55 -4.34
C CYS A 214 0.85 13.17 -5.63
N ILE A 215 -0.17 12.56 -6.23
CA ILE A 215 -0.87 13.10 -7.40
C ILE A 215 -1.48 14.47 -7.07
N GLN A 216 -2.20 14.55 -5.95
CA GLN A 216 -2.83 15.79 -5.51
C GLN A 216 -1.79 16.90 -5.27
N GLU A 217 -0.70 16.60 -4.56
CA GLU A 217 0.35 17.59 -4.33
C GLU A 217 1.03 18.06 -5.62
N ARG A 218 1.32 17.13 -6.53
CA ARG A 218 2.02 17.47 -7.79
C ARG A 218 1.10 18.23 -8.75
N GLY A 219 -0.21 18.17 -8.56
CA GLY A 219 -1.20 18.76 -9.47
C GLY A 219 -1.20 18.12 -10.85
N CYS A 220 -0.61 16.92 -11.00
CA CYS A 220 -0.56 16.20 -12.26
C CYS A 220 -0.58 14.69 -12.04
N TYR A 221 -1.07 13.97 -13.05
CA TYR A 221 -1.14 12.52 -13.05
C TYR A 221 -0.65 11.96 -14.37
N MET A 222 0.36 11.10 -14.30
CA MET A 222 0.83 10.28 -15.41
C MET A 222 0.78 8.82 -14.93
N PRO A 223 -0.18 8.02 -15.43
CA PRO A 223 -0.32 6.64 -15.00
C PRO A 223 0.93 5.83 -15.36
N ASP A 224 1.29 4.86 -14.51
CA ASP A 224 2.40 3.94 -14.84
C ASP A 224 1.99 3.04 -16.01
N LEU A 225 2.84 2.98 -17.04
CA LEU A 225 2.58 2.23 -18.28
C LEU A 225 2.45 0.71 -18.07
N ARG A 226 2.89 0.19 -16.91
CA ARG A 226 2.73 -1.22 -16.56
C ARG A 226 1.33 -1.56 -16.05
N LEU A 227 0.50 -0.56 -15.78
CA LEU A 227 -0.89 -0.75 -15.36
C LEU A 227 -1.84 -0.76 -16.55
N PRO A 228 -3.03 -1.37 -16.42
CA PRO A 228 -4.10 -1.21 -17.41
C PRO A 228 -4.40 0.28 -17.65
N ALA A 229 -4.82 0.63 -18.87
CA ALA A 229 -5.19 2.01 -19.17
C ALA A 229 -6.30 2.51 -18.20
N THR A 230 -6.21 3.77 -17.75
CA THR A 230 -7.30 4.48 -17.05
C THR A 230 -7.94 5.42 -18.03
N GLU A 231 -9.27 5.47 -18.00
CA GLU A 231 -10.02 6.63 -18.47
C GLU A 231 -10.36 7.60 -17.31
N ILE A 232 -10.15 7.16 -16.06
CA ILE A 232 -10.52 7.89 -14.84
C ILE A 232 -9.39 8.83 -14.40
N GLN A 233 -9.55 10.12 -14.73
CA GLN A 233 -8.63 11.18 -14.30
C GLN A 233 -8.89 11.58 -12.83
N PRO A 234 -7.84 11.83 -12.03
CA PRO A 234 -7.98 12.39 -10.70
C PRO A 234 -8.43 13.86 -10.79
N SER A 235 -9.29 14.28 -9.86
CA SER A 235 -9.60 15.68 -9.67
C SER A 235 -8.48 16.36 -8.88
N PHE A 236 -7.99 17.49 -9.38
CA PHE A 236 -7.09 18.37 -8.65
C PHE A 236 -7.96 19.44 -8.00
N GLY A 237 -8.17 19.31 -6.69
CA GLY A 237 -8.89 20.29 -5.87
C GLY A 237 -8.03 21.51 -5.53
#